data_AF-A0A0E9LSH7-F1
#
_entry.id   AF-A0A0E9LSH7-F1
#
_cell.length_a   1.000
_cell.length_b   1.000
_cell.length_c   1.000
_cell.angle_alpha   90.00
_cell.angle_beta   90.00
_cell.angle_gamma   90.00
#
_symmetry.space_group_name_H-M   'P 1'
#
loop_
_entity.id
_entity.type
_entity.pdbx_description
1 polymer ?
#
loop_
_entity_poly.entity_id
_entity_poly.type
_entity_poly.pdbx_seq_one_letter_code
_entity_poly.pdbx_strand_id
1 'polypeptide(L)' 'MKELLKYLGLFLILAGVVVLGFYAFASMISNLFLIIAALLLVGGLALYILFNRIFD' A
#
# COMPACT_ATOMS: atom_id res chain seq x y z
N MET A 1 -15.54 3.78 -17.98
CA MET A 1 -14.10 3.56 -18.30
C MET A 1 -13.17 4.49 -17.52
N LYS A 2 -13.46 5.80 -17.40
CA LYS A 2 -12.60 6.73 -16.65
C LYS A 2 -12.52 6.44 -15.14
N GLU A 3 -13.61 5.97 -14.53
CA GLU A 3 -13.63 5.70 -13.08
C GLU A 3 -12.89 4.42 -12.68
N LEU A 4 -12.99 3.35 -13.47
CA LEU A 4 -12.23 2.12 -13.22
C LEU A 4 -10.72 2.36 -13.29
N LEU A 5 -10.25 3.17 -14.25
CA LEU A 5 -8.85 3.59 -14.29
C LEU A 5 -8.46 4.45 -13.09
N LYS A 6 -9.38 5.28 -12.59
CA LYS A 6 -9.16 6.15 -11.42
C LYS A 6 -8.90 5.33 -10.14
N TYR A 7 -9.58 4.20 -9.98
CA TYR A 7 -9.40 3.30 -8.84
C TYR A 7 -8.35 2.19 -9.07
N LEU A 8 -7.90 1.99 -10.31
CA LEU A 8 -6.92 0.96 -10.66
C LEU A 8 -5.61 1.10 -9.88
N GLY A 9 -5.16 2.36 -9.67
CA GLY A 9 -3.99 2.65 -8.85
C GLY A 9 -4.16 2.20 -7.39
N LEU A 10 -5.34 2.40 -6.81
CA LEU A 10 -5.66 1.93 -5.46
C LEU A 10 -5.65 0.40 -5.40
N PHE A 11 -6.25 -0.28 -6.40
CA PHE A 11 -6.25 -1.74 -6.48
C PHE A 11 -4.84 -2.32 -6.63
N LEU A 12 -3.97 -1.67 -7.41
CA LEU A 12 -2.56 -2.06 -7.56
C LEU A 12 -1.79 -1.93 -6.24
N ILE A 13 -2.01 -0.84 -5.49
CA ILE A 13 -1.36 -0.66 -4.18
C ILE A 13 -1.85 -1.74 -3.20
N LEU A 14 -3.16 -2.01 -3.16
CA LEU A 14 -3.72 -3.07 -2.31
C LEU A 14 -3.15 -4.45 -2.65
N ALA A 15 -3.04 -4.79 -3.94
CA ALA A 15 -2.42 -6.04 -4.37
C ALA A 15 -0.95 -6.13 -3.93
N GLY A 16 -0.19 -5.04 -4.04
CA GLY A 16 1.18 -4.96 -3.57
C GLY A 16 1.32 -5.21 -2.06
N VAL A 17 0.43 -4.63 -1.25
CA VAL A 17 0.40 -4.84 0.21
C VAL A 17 0.13 -6.31 0.56
N VAL A 18 -0.78 -6.98 -0.15
CA VAL A 18 -1.08 -8.40 0.07
C VAL A 18 0.13 -9.28 -0.22
N VAL A 19 0.80 -9.06 -1.36
CA VAL A 19 2.00 -9.82 -1.74
C VAL A 19 3.13 -9.57 -0.75
N LEU A 20 3.40 -8.31 -0.39
CA LEU A 20 4.42 -7.97 0.59
C LEU A 20 4.13 -8.59 1.95
N GLY A 21 2.87 -8.58 2.40
CA GLY A 21 2.44 -9.22 3.64
C GLY A 21 2.72 -10.73 3.62
N PHE A 22 2.34 -11.43 2.55
CA PHE A 22 2.59 -12.87 2.41
C PHE A 22 4.07 -13.22 2.54
N TYR A 23 4.95 -12.50 1.83
CA TYR A 23 6.39 -12.74 1.91
C TYR A 23 6.98 -12.30 3.26
N ALA A 24 6.52 -11.21 3.84
CA ALA A 24 6.97 -10.74 5.15
C ALA A 24 6.72 -11.78 6.26
N PHE A 25 5.56 -12.44 6.27
CA PHE A 25 5.23 -13.45 7.27
C PHE A 25 5.92 -14.82 7.04
N ALA A 26 6.38 -15.11 5.82
CA ALA A 26 7.08 -16.35 5.52
C ALA A 26 8.48 -16.45 6.17
N SER A 27 9.20 -15.33 6.33
CA SER A 27 10.48 -15.28 7.03
C SER A 27 10.75 -13.87 7.56
N MET A 28 10.23 -13.59 8.75
CA MET A 28 10.13 -12.24 9.30
C MET A 28 11.48 -11.55 9.49
N ILE A 29 12.53 -12.29 9.89
CA ILE A 29 13.85 -11.72 10.16
C ILE A 29 14.62 -11.40 8.86
N SER A 30 14.54 -12.28 7.85
CA SER A 30 15.18 -12.00 6.55
C SER A 30 14.45 -10.94 5.74
N ASN A 31 13.15 -10.74 6.02
CA ASN A 31 12.26 -9.91 5.21
C ASN A 31 11.91 -8.57 5.88
N LEU A 32 12.77 -8.09 6.79
CA LEU A 32 12.59 -6.81 7.49
C LEU A 32 12.36 -5.64 6.50
N PHE A 33 13.11 -5.62 5.38
CA PHE A 33 12.94 -4.59 4.35
C PHE A 33 11.58 -4.66 3.64
N LEU A 34 11.00 -5.86 3.48
CA LEU A 34 9.64 -6.00 2.94
C LEU A 34 8.59 -5.46 3.92
N ILE A 35 8.79 -5.66 5.22
CA ILE A 35 7.90 -5.12 6.26
C ILE A 35 7.94 -3.59 6.22
N ILE A 36 9.14 -3.00 6.14
CA ILE A 36 9.32 -1.55 6.01
C ILE A 36 8.64 -1.03 4.74
N ALA A 37 8.81 -1.72 3.61
CA ALA A 37 8.14 -1.35 2.35
C ALA A 37 6.61 -1.42 2.46
N ALA A 38 6.06 -2.44 3.12
CA ALA A 38 4.62 -2.56 3.36
C ALA A 38 4.09 -1.40 4.23
N LEU A 39 4.81 -1.05 5.31
CA LEU A 39 4.46 0.08 6.18
C LEU A 39 4.50 1.41 5.45
N LEU A 40 5.52 1.64 4.60
CA LEU A 40 5.62 2.85 3.79
C LEU A 40 4.48 2.96 2.76
N LEU A 41 4.09 1.85 2.12
CA LEU A 41 2.97 1.85 1.17
C LEU A 41 1.63 2.15 1.87
N VAL A 42 1.34 1.47 2.98
CA VAL A 42 0.11 1.70 3.75
C VAL A 42 0.10 3.12 4.33
N GLY A 43 1.24 3.57 4.89
CA GLY A 43 1.39 4.92 5.44
C GLY A 43 1.23 6.02 4.39
N GLY A 44 1.83 5.84 3.21
CA GLY A 44 1.67 6.78 2.09
C GLY A 44 0.23 6.87 1.60
N LEU A 45 -0.49 5.74 1.56
CA LEU A 45 -1.91 5.70 1.18
C LEU A 45 -2.80 6.37 2.25
N ALA A 46 -2.52 6.15 3.54
CA ALA A 46 -3.21 6.82 4.63
C ALA A 46 -2.96 8.35 4.60
N LEU A 47 -1.72 8.78 4.36
CA LEU A 47 -1.38 10.20 4.20
C LEU A 47 -2.06 10.82 2.99
N TYR A 48 -2.12 10.12 1.86
CA TYR A 48 -2.86 10.58 0.68
C TYR A 48 -4.34 10.83 1.00
N ILE A 49 -5.00 9.90 1.71
CA ILE A 49 -6.40 10.06 2.12
C ILE A 49 -6.54 11.24 3.11
N LEU A 50 -5.65 11.36 4.08
CA LEU A 50 -5.68 12.44 5.09
C LEU A 50 -5.49 13.81 4.45
N PHE A 51 -4.47 13.98 3.59
CA PHE A 51 -4.23 15.24 2.91
C PHE A 51 -5.37 15.60 1.97
N ASN A 52 -5.89 14.65 1.21
CA ASN A 52 -7.02 14.91 0.33
C ASN A 52 -8.32 15.23 1.11
N ARG A 53 -8.41 14.88 2.40
CA ARG A 53 -9.55 15.24 3.26
C ARG A 53 -9.38 16.59 3.96
N ILE A 54 -8.15 17.05 4.16
CA ILE A 54 -7.85 18.34 4.82
C ILE A 54 -7.83 19.49 3.79
N PHE A 55 -7.39 19.21 2.56
CA PHE A 55 -7.24 20.20 1.50
C PHE A 55 -8.42 20.25 0.51
N ASP A 56 -9.37 19.31 0.57
CA ASP A 56 -10.75 19.50 0.05
C ASP A 56 -11.61 20.22 1.09
#